data_AF-A0AAP6BPF7-F1
#
_entry.id   AF-A0AAP6BPF7-F1
#
_cell.length_a   1.000
_cell.length_b   1.000
_cell.length_c   1.000
_cell.angle_alpha   90.00
_cell.angle_beta   90.00
_cell.angle_gamma   90.00
#
_symmetry.space_group_name_H-M   'P 1'
#
loop_
_entity.id
_entity.type
_entity.pdbx_description
1 polymer ?
#
loop_
_entity_poly.entity_id
_entity_poly.type
_entity_poly.pdbx_seq_one_letter_code
_entity_poly.pdbx_strand_id
1 'polypeptide(L)'
;MKCYSEQIADLALKKSRLETCRTLPDQAFHKTIEQDVINKPSHYQGRYGMESIEILRNFMTDEQLAGFYLGNSLKYLIRHQKKNGLEDLKKARKNLDWLIESALPKEEEFNNEI
;
A
#
# COMPACT_ATOMS: atom_id res chain seq x y z
N MET A 1 -26.85 38.45 31.42
CA MET A 1 -26.01 37.55 32.26
C MET A 1 -26.82 36.28 32.49
N LYS A 2 -26.38 35.12 32.03
CA LYS A 2 -27.09 33.85 32.32
C LYS A 2 -26.88 33.48 33.79
N CYS A 3 -27.94 33.06 34.47
CA CYS A 3 -27.91 32.76 35.90
C CYS A 3 -27.09 31.48 36.18
N TYR A 4 -26.39 31.41 37.32
CA TYR A 4 -25.57 30.24 37.70
C TYR A 4 -26.37 28.93 37.70
N SER A 5 -27.68 28.99 38.00
CA SER A 5 -28.57 27.84 37.94
C SER A 5 -28.79 27.32 36.52
N GLU A 6 -28.81 28.19 35.51
CA GLU A 6 -28.95 27.81 34.10
C GLU A 6 -27.68 27.13 33.58
N GLN A 7 -26.50 27.53 34.08
CA GLN A 7 -25.22 26.93 33.71
C GLN A 7 -25.08 25.50 34.24
N ILE A 8 -25.60 25.20 35.43
CA ILE A 8 -25.58 23.86 36.03
C ILE A 8 -26.47 22.89 35.25
N ALA A 9 -27.65 23.35 34.81
CA ALA A 9 -28.58 22.54 34.01
C ALA A 9 -27.99 22.16 32.64
N ASP A 10 -27.29 23.10 32.00
CA ASP A 10 -26.65 22.89 30.68
C ASP A 10 -25.47 21.90 30.77
N LEU A 11 -24.74 21.91 31.90
CA LEU A 11 -23.69 20.93 32.22
C LEU A 11 -24.25 19.54 32.47
N ALA A 12 -25.39 19.43 33.15
CA ALA A 12 -26.05 18.15 33.40
C ALA A 12 -26.56 17.51 32.10
N LEU A 13 -27.13 18.32 31.18
CA LEU A 13 -27.58 17.86 29.87
C LEU A 13 -26.41 17.39 28.97
N LYS A 14 -25.27 18.08 29.03
CA LYS A 14 -24.04 17.67 28.31
C LYS A 14 -23.45 16.37 28.84
N LYS A 15 -23.47 16.15 30.16
CA LYS A 15 -22.99 14.90 30.78
C LYS A 15 -23.89 13.71 30.42
N SER A 16 -25.21 13.88 30.45
CA SER A 16 -26.16 12.84 30.03
C SER A 16 -25.97 12.44 28.56
N ARG A 17 -25.67 13.41 27.68
CA ARG A 17 -25.38 13.17 26.24
C ARG A 17 -24.04 12.46 26.00
N LEU A 18 -23.06 12.63 26.89
CA LEU A 18 -21.77 11.93 26.84
C LEU A 18 -21.86 10.50 27.38
N GLU A 19 -22.72 10.26 28.37
CA GLU A 19 -22.95 8.93 28.95
C GLU A 19 -23.72 8.01 28.00
N THR A 20 -24.67 8.55 27.22
CA THR A 20 -25.38 7.78 26.17
C THR A 20 -24.48 7.32 25.01
N CYS A 21 -23.29 7.90 24.86
CA CYS A 21 -22.33 7.53 23.82
C CYS A 21 -21.44 6.33 24.21
N ARG A 22 -21.53 5.82 25.46
CA ARG A 22 -20.70 4.70 25.96
C ARG A 22 -21.37 3.33 25.93
N THR A 23 -22.58 3.20 25.42
CA THR A 23 -23.26 1.90 25.30
C THR A 23 -23.96 1.74 23.96
N LEU A 24 -23.19 1.70 22.87
CA LEU A 24 -23.65 1.08 21.63
C LEU A 24 -23.02 -0.32 21.51
N PRO A 25 -23.83 -1.39 21.54
CA PRO A 25 -23.35 -2.74 21.29
C PRO A 25 -23.31 -3.05 19.77
N ASP A 26 -22.17 -3.59 19.35
CA ASP A 26 -22.03 -4.73 18.42
C ASP A 26 -22.58 -4.68 16.98
N GLN A 27 -22.36 -3.60 16.21
CA GLN A 27 -22.53 -3.68 14.74
C GLN A 27 -21.45 -2.93 13.96
N ALA A 28 -20.81 -3.68 13.05
CA ALA A 28 -19.75 -3.31 12.11
C ALA A 28 -18.34 -3.18 12.69
N PHE A 29 -17.74 -4.33 13.01
CA PHE A 29 -16.30 -4.54 12.75
C PHE A 29 -16.08 -4.32 11.24
N HIS A 30 -15.89 -3.06 10.83
CA HIS A 30 -15.39 -2.76 9.51
C HIS A 30 -13.97 -3.33 9.49
N LYS A 31 -13.81 -4.54 8.96
CA LYS A 31 -12.51 -5.08 8.61
C LYS A 31 -11.98 -4.14 7.53
N THR A 32 -11.23 -3.13 7.94
CA THR A 32 -10.48 -2.29 7.02
C THR A 32 -9.58 -3.25 6.25
N ILE A 33 -9.92 -3.54 5.00
CA ILE A 33 -9.06 -4.32 4.13
C ILE A 33 -7.84 -3.44 3.95
N GLU A 34 -6.75 -3.70 4.69
CA GLU A 34 -5.46 -3.06 4.43
C GLU A 34 -5.07 -3.40 2.99
N GLN A 35 -5.25 -2.46 2.07
CA GLN A 35 -4.84 -2.64 0.68
C GLN A 35 -3.31 -2.76 0.65
N ASP A 36 -2.81 -3.83 0.02
CA ASP A 36 -1.37 -4.01 -0.17
C ASP A 36 -0.84 -3.05 -1.24
N VAL A 37 -0.57 -1.81 -0.84
CA VAL A 37 -0.09 -0.72 -1.70
C VAL A 37 1.32 -0.93 -2.25
N ILE A 38 2.02 -1.98 -1.83
CA ILE A 38 3.38 -2.31 -2.27
C ILE A 38 3.34 -3.44 -3.28
N ASN A 39 2.64 -4.53 -2.96
CA ASN A 39 2.63 -5.69 -3.81
C ASN A 39 1.54 -5.66 -4.87
N LYS A 40 0.38 -5.10 -4.54
CA LYS A 40 -0.82 -5.08 -5.38
C LYS A 40 -1.53 -3.72 -5.31
N PRO A 41 -0.90 -2.66 -5.83
CA PRO A 41 -1.52 -1.34 -5.79
C PRO A 41 -2.76 -1.33 -6.70
N SER A 42 -3.92 -1.03 -6.11
CA SER A 42 -5.24 -1.15 -6.78
C SER A 42 -5.35 -0.34 -8.07
N HIS A 43 -4.66 0.80 -8.17
CA HIS A 43 -4.67 1.66 -9.36
C HIS A 43 -3.79 1.19 -10.52
N TYR A 44 -3.06 0.07 -10.37
CA TYR A 44 -2.26 -0.56 -11.44
C TYR A 44 -2.84 -1.89 -11.93
N GLN A 45 -3.97 -2.31 -11.36
CA GLN A 45 -4.66 -3.54 -11.74
C GLN A 45 -5.67 -3.26 -12.86
N GLY A 46 -5.57 -4.01 -13.95
CA GLY A 46 -6.56 -4.00 -15.02
C GLY A 46 -7.90 -4.57 -14.55
N ARG A 47 -8.97 -4.33 -15.34
CA ARG A 47 -10.34 -4.80 -15.06
C ARG A 47 -10.43 -6.30 -14.75
N TYR A 48 -9.52 -7.11 -15.31
CA TYR A 48 -9.47 -8.57 -15.14
C TYR A 48 -8.32 -9.04 -14.24
N GLY A 49 -7.72 -8.16 -13.44
CA GLY A 49 -6.66 -8.52 -12.50
C GLY A 49 -5.24 -8.57 -13.08
N MET A 50 -5.07 -8.24 -14.36
CA MET A 50 -3.75 -8.11 -14.98
C MET A 50 -2.96 -6.98 -14.32
N GLU A 51 -1.73 -7.27 -13.91
CA GLU A 51 -0.84 -6.31 -13.27
C GLU A 51 -0.06 -5.53 -14.33
N SER A 52 0.18 -4.24 -14.07
CA SER A 52 0.97 -3.39 -14.98
C SER A 52 2.37 -3.94 -15.28
N ILE A 53 2.96 -4.70 -14.35
CA ILE A 53 4.27 -5.32 -14.54
C ILE A 53 4.27 -6.46 -15.57
N GLU A 54 3.16 -7.19 -15.68
CA GLU A 54 3.02 -8.29 -16.66
C GLU A 54 2.98 -7.72 -18.08
N ILE A 55 2.32 -6.58 -18.26
CA ILE A 55 2.33 -5.85 -19.53
C ILE A 55 3.75 -5.44 -19.89
N LEU A 56 4.49 -4.83 -18.96
CA LEU A 56 5.87 -4.41 -19.20
C LEU A 56 6.77 -5.58 -19.60
N ARG A 57 6.66 -6.72 -18.91
CA ARG A 57 7.41 -7.95 -19.24
C ARG A 57 7.08 -8.49 -20.63
N ASN A 58 5.86 -8.29 -21.13
CA ASN A 58 5.46 -8.75 -22.45
C ASN A 58 5.98 -7.88 -23.60
N PHE A 59 6.25 -6.60 -23.35
CA PHE A 59 6.60 -5.63 -24.41
C PHE A 59 8.03 -5.11 -24.36
N MET A 60 8.76 -5.29 -23.26
CA MET A 60 10.13 -4.80 -23.10
C MET A 60 11.17 -5.90 -23.32
N THR A 61 12.35 -5.53 -23.82
CA THR A 61 13.52 -6.41 -23.80
C THR A 61 14.04 -6.59 -22.36
N ASP A 62 14.84 -7.63 -22.13
CA ASP A 62 15.47 -7.87 -20.81
C ASP A 62 16.28 -6.65 -20.33
N GLU A 63 16.99 -5.97 -21.23
CA GLU A 63 17.74 -4.75 -20.92
C GLU A 63 16.83 -3.58 -20.53
N GLN A 64 15.75 -3.36 -21.28
CA GLN A 64 14.77 -2.31 -20.98
C GLN A 64 14.10 -2.55 -19.62
N LEU A 65 13.76 -3.81 -19.33
CA LEU A 65 13.12 -4.21 -18.09
C LEU A 65 14.08 -4.04 -16.89
N ALA A 66 15.35 -4.45 -17.04
CA ALA A 66 16.39 -4.20 -16.05
C ALA A 66 16.58 -2.70 -15.78
N GLY A 67 16.62 -1.88 -16.83
CA GLY A 67 16.67 -0.42 -16.72
C GLY A 67 15.47 0.17 -15.98
N PHE A 68 14.26 -0.36 -16.22
CA PHE A 68 13.04 0.03 -15.52
C PHE A 68 13.11 -0.28 -14.02
N TYR A 69 13.57 -1.48 -13.64
CA TYR A 69 13.76 -1.87 -12.25
C TYR A 69 14.80 -1.00 -11.53
N LEU A 70 15.94 -0.76 -12.18
CA LEU A 70 16.99 0.12 -11.65
C LEU A 70 16.47 1.55 -11.43
N GLY A 71 15.83 2.13 -12.44
CA GLY A 71 15.29 3.49 -12.38
C GLY A 71 14.22 3.65 -11.30
N ASN A 72 13.32 2.67 -11.15
CA ASN A 72 12.32 2.69 -10.08
C ASN A 72 12.93 2.55 -8.69
N SER A 73 13.90 1.65 -8.53
CA SER A 73 14.62 1.47 -7.26
C SER A 73 15.23 2.80 -6.83
N LEU A 74 15.98 3.46 -7.72
CA LEU A 74 16.60 4.76 -7.46
C LEU A 74 15.54 5.84 -7.16
N LYS A 75 14.48 5.92 -7.97
CA LYS A 75 13.37 6.87 -7.79
C LYS A 75 12.76 6.77 -6.38
N TYR A 76 12.50 5.57 -5.90
CA TYR A 76 11.92 5.38 -4.57
C TYR A 76 12.94 5.66 -3.45
N LEU A 77 14.22 5.31 -3.65
CA LEU A 77 15.30 5.67 -2.73
C LEU A 77 15.49 7.19 -2.61
N ILE A 78 15.38 7.98 -3.66
CA ILE A 78 15.52 9.45 -3.53
C ILE A 78 14.25 10.12 -2.96
N ARG A 79 13.08 9.48 -3.14
CA ARG A 79 11.78 10.07 -2.77
C ARG A 79 11.38 9.80 -1.33
N HIS A 80 11.86 8.70 -0.72
CA HIS A 80 11.33 8.22 0.56
C HIS A 80 11.30 9.28 1.67
N GLN A 81 12.36 10.09 1.82
CA GLN A 81 12.44 11.10 2.88
C GLN A 81 11.40 12.21 2.73
N LYS A 82 10.91 12.48 1.51
CA LYS A 82 10.02 13.59 1.20
C LYS A 82 8.55 13.19 0.99
N LYS A 83 8.26 11.89 0.82
CA LYS A 83 6.93 11.42 0.43
C LYS A 83 6.40 10.27 1.27
N ASN A 84 6.66 9.01 0.90
CA ASN A 84 5.98 7.86 1.49
C ASN A 84 6.86 7.08 2.50
N GLY A 85 8.04 7.62 2.88
CA GLY A 85 8.90 7.04 3.92
C GLY A 85 9.18 5.55 3.69
N LEU A 86 8.84 4.74 4.69
CA LEU A 86 9.06 3.29 4.69
C LEU A 86 8.39 2.57 3.50
N GLU A 87 7.24 3.04 3.01
CA GLU A 87 6.55 2.43 1.87
C GLU A 87 7.40 2.55 0.60
N ASP A 88 8.02 3.72 0.36
CA ASP A 88 8.93 3.91 -0.76
C ASP A 88 10.17 3.02 -0.62
N LEU A 89 10.72 2.85 0.60
CA LEU A 89 11.83 1.92 0.82
C LEU A 89 11.46 0.46 0.50
N LYS A 90 10.24 0.03 0.86
CA LYS A 90 9.73 -1.30 0.50
C LYS A 90 9.53 -1.46 -1.01
N LYS A 91 9.05 -0.41 -1.70
CA LYS A 91 8.93 -0.38 -3.17
C LYS A 91 10.29 -0.41 -3.86
N ALA A 92 11.29 0.27 -3.30
CA ALA A 92 12.67 0.21 -3.79
C ALA A 92 13.23 -1.21 -3.70
N ARG A 93 13.09 -1.85 -2.53
CA ARG A 93 13.51 -3.25 -2.33
C ARG A 93 12.87 -4.19 -3.35
N LYS A 94 11.55 -4.10 -3.54
CA LYS A 94 10.84 -4.94 -4.50
C LYS A 94 11.38 -4.81 -5.94
N ASN A 95 11.72 -3.60 -6.38
CA ASN A 95 12.32 -3.42 -7.70
C ASN A 95 13.76 -3.93 -7.76
N LEU A 96 14.52 -3.80 -6.67
CA LEU A 96 15.87 -4.36 -6.58
C LEU A 96 15.84 -5.89 -6.62
N ASP A 97 14.88 -6.53 -5.95
CA ASP A 97 14.70 -7.98 -5.96
C ASP A 97 14.45 -8.49 -7.38
N TRP A 98 13.57 -7.80 -8.15
CA TRP A 98 13.35 -8.14 -9.57
C TRP A 98 14.59 -7.94 -10.45
N LEU A 99 15.39 -6.91 -10.17
CA LEU A 99 16.64 -6.68 -10.91
C LEU A 99 17.65 -7.79 -10.61
N ILE A 100 17.77 -8.20 -9.35
CA ILE A 100 18.63 -9.33 -8.94
C ILE A 100 18.16 -10.60 -9.64
N GLU A 101 16.87 -10.92 -9.61
CA GLU A 101 16.28 -12.08 -10.29
C GLU A 101 16.61 -12.09 -11.79
N SER A 102 16.49 -10.93 -12.46
CA SER A 102 16.80 -10.82 -13.89
C SER A 102 18.29 -11.01 -14.24
N ALA A 103 19.19 -10.80 -13.26
CA ALA A 103 20.64 -10.92 -13.45
C ALA A 103 21.17 -12.31 -13.09
N LEU A 104 20.37 -13.15 -12.42
CA LEU A 104 20.78 -14.51 -12.10
C LEU A 104 20.85 -15.35 -13.39
N PRO A 105 21.84 -16.26 -13.50
CA PRO A 105 21.89 -17.19 -14.61
C PRO A 105 20.61 -18.01 -14.62
N LYS A 106 19.91 -18.03 -15.76
CA LYS A 106 18.80 -18.96 -15.96
C LYS A 106 19.43 -20.34 -16.02
N GLU A 107 19.01 -21.26 -15.13
CA GLU A 107 19.42 -22.66 -15.25
C GLU A 107 19.05 -23.09 -16.68
N GLU A 108 20.06 -23.50 -17.45
CA GLU A 108 19.80 -24.09 -18.75
C GLU A 108 18.98 -25.35 -18.50
N GLU A 109 17.72 -25.35 -18.95
CA GLU A 109 16.93 -26.57 -19.05
C GLU A 109 17.72 -27.52 -19.96
N PHE A 110 18.46 -28.44 -19.34
CA PHE A 110 19.06 -29.57 -20.04
C PHE A 110 17.89 -30.38 -20.60
N ASN A 111 17.58 -30.14 -21.87
CA ASN A 111 16.72 -30.98 -22.67
C ASN A 111 17.35 -32.37 -22.71
N ASN A 112 16.91 -33.25 -21.81
CA ASN A 112 17.12 -34.67 -21.93
C ASN A 112 16.24 -35.17 -23.06
N GLU A 113 16.68 -34.94 -24.30
CA GLU A 113 16.27 -35.76 -25.43
C GLU A 113 16.82 -37.17 -25.19
N ILE A 114 15.96 -38.05 -24.66
CA ILE A 114 16.06 -39.52 -24.74
C ILE A 114 15.10 -39.98 -25.82
#